data_AF-A0A950JFT5-F1
#
_entry.id   AF-A0A950JFT5-F1
#
_cell.length_a   1.000
_cell.length_b   1.000
_cell.length_c   1.000
_cell.angle_alpha   90.00
_cell.angle_beta   90.00
_cell.angle_gamma   90.00
#
_symmetry.space_group_name_H-M   'P 1'
#
loop_
_entity.id
_entity.type
_entity.pdbx_description
1 polymer ?
#
loop_
_entity_poly.entity_id
_entity_poly.type
_entity_poly.pdbx_seq_one_letter_code
_entity_poly.pdbx_strand_id
1 'polypeptide(L)' 'PMRNGWTRSVFVSQARPSGLGVVPSDAFAANGAPPEAVRVGLGGPITRTQVERGLAFLSHLLESQPESVTI' A
#
# COMPACT_ATOMS: atom_id res chain seq x y z
N PRO A 1 -4.33 -0.76 10.80
CA PRO A 1 -3.79 0.61 10.59
C PRO A 1 -2.27 0.57 10.51
N MET A 2 -1.70 1.29 9.55
CA MET A 2 -0.26 1.44 9.36
C MET A 2 0.36 2.14 10.57
N ARG A 3 1.60 1.77 10.90
CA ARG A 3 2.35 2.25 12.05
C ARG A 3 3.52 3.13 11.57
N ASN A 4 4.28 3.72 12.49
CA ASN A 4 5.57 4.38 12.19
C ASN A 4 5.51 5.57 11.22
N GLY A 5 4.46 6.40 11.32
CA GLY A 5 4.34 7.64 10.53
C GLY A 5 3.90 7.45 9.08
N TRP A 6 3.68 6.21 8.65
CA TRP A 6 3.10 5.92 7.35
C TRP A 6 1.71 6.52 7.21
N THR A 7 1.48 7.24 6.11
CA THR A 7 0.15 7.58 5.64
C THR A 7 -0.23 6.71 4.45
N ARG A 8 -1.52 6.48 4.25
CA ARG A 8 -2.08 5.74 3.13
C ARG A 8 -1.72 6.35 1.78
N SER A 9 -1.62 7.67 1.69
CA SER A 9 -1.21 8.35 0.46
C SER A 9 0.26 8.12 0.14
N VAL A 10 1.15 8.26 1.12
CA VAL A 10 2.60 8.01 0.96
C VAL A 10 2.85 6.55 0.62
N PHE A 11 2.21 5.63 1.34
CA PHE A 11 2.35 4.19 1.10
C PHE A 11 1.89 3.79 -0.31
N VAL A 12 0.74 4.27 -0.78
CA VAL A 12 0.26 4.00 -2.15
C VAL A 12 1.25 4.53 -3.19
N SER A 13 1.83 5.71 -2.96
CA SER A 13 2.82 6.30 -3.87
C SER A 13 4.06 5.41 -4.00
N GLN A 14 4.64 5.02 -2.87
CA GLN A 14 5.88 4.22 -2.83
C GLN A 14 5.65 2.73 -3.12
N ALA A 15 4.43 2.23 -2.99
CA ALA A 15 4.05 0.86 -3.30
C ALA A 15 3.93 0.57 -4.81
N ARG A 16 3.91 1.60 -5.68
CA ARG A 16 3.75 1.44 -7.14
C ARG A 16 4.68 0.42 -7.79
N PRO A 17 5.99 0.32 -7.43
CA PRO A 17 6.89 -0.65 -8.02
C PRO A 17 6.57 -2.11 -7.68
N SER A 18 5.73 -2.38 -6.67
CA SER A 18 5.32 -3.75 -6.30
C SER A 18 4.63 -4.52 -7.44
N GLY A 19 4.06 -3.80 -8.41
CA GLY A 19 3.22 -4.37 -9.47
C GLY A 19 1.85 -4.85 -8.98
N LEU A 20 1.54 -4.68 -7.69
CA LEU A 20 0.23 -5.01 -7.11
C LEU A 20 -0.71 -3.81 -7.16
N GLY A 21 -2.00 -4.09 -7.31
CA GLY A 21 -3.03 -3.06 -7.18
C GLY A 21 -3.17 -2.63 -5.72
N VAL A 22 -2.68 -1.45 -5.36
CA VAL A 22 -2.79 -0.90 -4.00
C VAL A 22 -3.72 0.31 -4.02
N VAL A 23 -4.78 0.27 -3.23
CA VAL A 23 -5.82 1.30 -3.18
C VAL A 23 -5.92 1.86 -1.76
N PRO A 24 -5.89 3.19 -1.56
CA PRO A 24 -6.01 3.76 -0.23
C PRO A 24 -7.41 3.53 0.35
N SER A 25 -7.50 3.48 1.67
CA SER A 25 -8.74 3.25 2.41
C SER A 25 -9.84 4.28 2.15
N ASP A 26 -9.51 5.48 1.63
CA ASP A 26 -10.47 6.52 1.25
C ASP A 26 -11.56 5.98 0.31
N ALA A 27 -11.20 5.10 -0.63
CA ALA A 27 -12.13 4.52 -1.58
C ALA A 27 -13.18 3.59 -0.93
N PHE A 28 -12.99 3.21 0.33
CA PHE A 28 -13.84 2.26 1.06
C PHE A 28 -14.54 2.87 2.28
N ALA A 29 -14.23 4.12 2.62
CA ALA A 29 -14.89 4.81 3.73
C ALA A 29 -16.15 5.53 3.22
N ALA A 30 -17.31 4.93 3.48
CA ALA A 30 -18.60 5.57 3.17
C ALA A 30 -18.89 6.73 4.14
N ASN A 31 -18.57 6.55 5.43
CA ASN A 31 -18.74 7.53 6.50
C ASN A 31 -17.51 7.51 7.43
N GLY A 32 -17.22 8.64 8.06
CA GLY A 32 -16.12 8.78 9.03
C GLY A 32 -14.73 8.90 8.40
N ALA A 33 -13.71 9.11 9.23
CA ALA A 33 -12.34 9.22 8.75
C ALA A 33 -11.78 7.83 8.40
N PRO A 34 -11.30 7.60 7.16
CA PRO A 34 -10.66 6.33 6.80
C PRO A 34 -9.40 6.10 7.65
N PRO A 35 -9.13 4.87 8.11
CA PRO A 35 -7.90 4.57 8.83
C PRO A 35 -6.70 4.65 7.87
N GLU A 36 -5.48 4.84 8.40
CA GLU A 36 -4.25 4.68 7.60
C GLU A 36 -4.11 3.20 7.19
N ALA A 37 -4.66 2.84 6.03
CA ALA A 37 -4.74 1.47 5.54
C ALA A 37 -4.85 1.47 4.01
N VAL A 38 -4.53 0.34 3.41
CA VAL A 38 -4.69 0.09 1.98
C VAL A 38 -5.33 -1.27 1.75
N ARG A 39 -6.00 -1.42 0.61
CA ARG A 39 -6.40 -2.71 0.06
C ARG A 39 -5.39 -3.14 -0.99
N VAL A 40 -4.93 -4.39 -0.90
CA VAL A 40 -4.07 -5.02 -1.91
C VAL A 40 -4.91 -5.97 -2.76
N GLY A 41 -4.97 -5.70 -4.07
CA GLY A 41 -5.66 -6.54 -5.05
C GLY A 41 -4.77 -7.66 -5.56
N LEU A 42 -5.22 -8.91 -5.41
CA LEU A 42 -4.48 -10.11 -5.82
C LEU A 42 -5.11 -10.86 -7.01
N GLY A 43 -6.32 -10.48 -7.42
CA GLY A 43 -7.11 -11.17 -8.46
C GLY A 43 -6.89 -10.67 -9.89
N GLY A 44 -5.85 -9.88 -10.15
CA GLY A 44 -5.52 -9.41 -11.51
C GLY A 44 -4.86 -10.51 -12.36
N PRO A 45 -4.50 -10.20 -13.63
CA PRO A 45 -3.71 -11.10 -14.48
C PRO A 45 -2.24 -11.16 -13.98
N ILE A 46 -2.03 -11.81 -12.84
CA ILE A 46 -0.74 -11.90 -12.14
C ILE A 46 -0.47 -13.36 -11.76
N THR A 47 0.77 -13.81 -11.92
CA THR A 47 1.19 -15.15 -11.50
C THR A 47 1.42 -15.22 -9.99
N ARG A 48 1.37 -16.43 -9.42
CA ARG A 48 1.67 -16.63 -7.98
C ARG A 48 3.05 -16.09 -7.58
N THR A 49 4.07 -16.30 -8.41
CA THR A 49 5.43 -15.80 -8.16
C THR A 49 5.50 -14.27 -8.18
N GLN A 50 4.75 -13.61 -9.07
CA GLN A 50 4.68 -12.15 -9.09
C GLN A 50 3.95 -11.61 -7.85
N VAL A 51 2.87 -12.29 -7.40
CA VAL A 51 2.21 -11.96 -6.13
C VAL A 51 3.18 -12.06 -4.95
N GLU A 52 3.92 -13.15 -4.85
CA GLU A 52 4.90 -13.36 -3.78
C GLU A 52 5.96 -12.25 -3.75
N ARG A 53 6.54 -11.92 -4.91
CA ARG A 53 7.52 -10.82 -5.03
C ARG A 53 6.92 -9.47 -4.66
N GLY A 54 5.71 -9.18 -5.13
CA GLY A 54 5.01 -7.94 -4.81
C GLY A 54 4.72 -7.81 -3.31
N LEU A 55 4.25 -8.88 -2.67
CA LEU A 55 4.01 -8.89 -1.22
C LEU A 55 5.30 -8.76 -0.42
N ALA A 56 6.39 -9.40 -0.85
CA ALA A 56 7.70 -9.25 -0.22
C ALA A 56 8.20 -7.80 -0.31
N PHE A 57 8.03 -7.15 -1.47
CA PHE A 57 8.34 -5.73 -1.64
C PHE A 57 7.52 -4.86 -0.69
N LEU A 58 6.19 -5.06 -0.60
CA LEU A 58 5.33 -4.28 0.29
C LEU A 58 5.68 -4.48 1.77
N SER A 59 6.07 -5.70 2.17
CA SER A 59 6.54 -5.98 3.53
C SER A 59 7.81 -5.19 3.85
N HIS A 60 8.79 -5.25 2.95
CA HIS A 60 10.05 -4.52 3.13
C HIS A 60 9.82 -2.99 3.18
N LEU A 61 8.91 -2.49 2.34
CA LEU A 61 8.52 -1.07 2.36
C LEU A 61 7.88 -0.70 3.71
N LEU A 62 6.98 -1.50 4.27
CA LEU A 62 6.37 -1.22 5.57
C LEU A 62 7.38 -1.20 6.74
N GLU A 63 8.48 -1.94 6.62
CA GLU A 63 9.56 -1.97 7.59
C GLU A 63 10.49 -0.75 7.48
N SER A 64 10.49 -0.06 6.33
CA SER A 64 11.23 1.19 6.15
C SER A 64 10.50 2.40 6.74
N GLN A 65 11.21 3.53 6.82
CA GLN A 65 10.57 4.81 7.13
C GLN A 65 9.88 5.35 5.88
N PRO A 66 8.72 6.03 6.01
CA PRO A 66 8.11 6.72 4.89
C PRO A 66 9.04 7.84 4.42
N GLU A 67 9.31 7.92 3.12
CA GLU A 67 10.03 9.10 2.61
C GLU A 67 9.18 10.36 2.84
N SER A 68 9.86 11.46 3.18
CA SER A 68 9.22 12.77 3.25
C SER A 68 8.73 13.16 1.87
N VAL A 69 7.41 13.23 1.68
CA VAL A 69 6.84 13.83 0.48
C VAL A 69 6.97 15.34 0.62
N THR A 70 7.98 15.92 -0.03
CA THR A 70 8.04 17.37 -0.26
C THR A 70 6.92 17.72 -1.23
N ILE A 71 5.94 18.50 -0.75
CA ILE A 71 4.82 19.04 -1.54
C ILE A 71 5.32 20.20 -2.40
#